data_AF-A0A3M1H2E7-F1
#
_entry.id   AF-A0A3M1H2E7-F1
#
_cell.length_a   1.000
_cell.length_b   1.000
_cell.length_c   1.000
_cell.angle_alpha   90.00
_cell.angle_beta   90.00
_cell.angle_gamma   90.00
#
_symmetry.space_group_name_H-M   'P 1'
#
loop_
_entity.id
_entity.type
_entity.pdbx_description
1 polymer ?
#
loop_
_entity_poly.entity_id
_entity_poly.type
_entity_poly.pdbx_seq_one_letter_code
_entity_poly.pdbx_strand_id
1 'polypeptide(L)'
;MNRKFSFSLVFSCLLFICGCGAALTGAGILLLGSSKSSSFSNGAPQVTISNLSASQEVNDLVRIEYKIFDPESHLVNLSIEWKTANGNWNPASMLVGTVAGETSDSTTGLSSSPTGKDHLFIWNSFP
;
A
#
# COMPACT_ATOMS: atom_id res chain seq x y z
N MET A 1 29.55 16.26 7.55
CA MET A 1 29.92 14.91 8.01
C MET A 1 28.93 13.94 7.39
N ASN A 2 29.29 13.33 6.27
CA ASN A 2 28.33 12.61 5.43
C ASN A 2 28.77 11.14 5.37
N ARG A 3 28.10 10.26 6.11
CA ARG A 3 28.43 8.83 6.17
C ARG A 3 27.76 8.11 5.00
N LYS A 4 28.57 7.72 4.02
CA LYS A 4 28.17 6.88 2.88
C LYS A 4 27.94 5.45 3.39
N PHE A 5 26.74 4.90 3.19
CA PHE A 5 26.45 3.49 3.42
C PHE A 5 26.78 2.70 2.15
N SER A 6 27.72 1.75 2.26
CA SER A 6 28.12 0.83 1.20
C SER A 6 27.52 -0.54 1.52
N PHE A 7 26.64 -1.04 0.65
CA PHE A 7 26.00 -2.35 0.81
C PHE A 7 26.79 -3.37 0.01
N SER A 8 27.62 -4.15 0.70
CA SER A 8 28.45 -5.20 0.11
C SER A 8 27.60 -6.45 -0.15
N LEU A 9 27.36 -6.75 -1.43
CA LEU A 9 26.73 -7.97 -1.92
C LEU A 9 27.67 -9.17 -1.68
N VAL A 10 27.46 -9.94 -0.61
CA VAL A 10 28.22 -11.19 -0.39
C VAL A 10 27.50 -12.34 -1.09
N PHE A 11 27.98 -12.64 -2.28
CA PHE A 11 27.77 -13.87 -3.04
C PHE A 11 28.41 -15.04 -2.26
N SER A 12 27.69 -15.69 -1.36
CA SER A 12 28.14 -16.91 -0.70
C SER A 12 27.56 -18.13 -1.39
N CYS A 13 28.18 -18.48 -2.51
CA CYS A 13 28.08 -19.79 -3.14
C CYS A 13 28.76 -20.82 -2.23
N LEU A 14 28.01 -21.47 -1.34
CA LEU A 14 28.44 -22.68 -0.65
C LEU A 14 27.72 -23.88 -1.28
N LEU A 15 28.38 -24.46 -2.26
CA LEU A 15 28.03 -25.75 -2.84
C LEU A 15 28.41 -26.90 -1.89
N PHE A 16 27.67 -28.01 -2.06
CA PHE A 16 28.00 -29.39 -1.70
C PHE A 16 27.97 -29.79 -0.22
N ILE A 17 26.79 -30.25 0.21
CA ILE A 17 26.72 -31.44 1.07
C ILE A 17 26.03 -32.54 0.26
N CYS A 18 26.88 -33.36 -0.36
CA CYS A 18 26.55 -34.72 -0.79
C CYS A 18 26.20 -35.52 0.47
N GLY A 19 24.93 -35.83 0.66
CA GLY A 19 24.42 -36.69 1.73
C GLY A 19 23.48 -37.73 1.14
N CYS A 20 23.97 -38.96 1.05
CA CYS A 20 23.30 -40.15 0.54
C CYS A 20 22.08 -40.53 1.41
N GLY A 21 20.93 -40.84 0.81
CA GLY A 21 19.76 -41.30 1.57
C GLY A 21 18.57 -41.72 0.71
N ALA A 22 18.53 -43.02 0.38
CA ALA A 22 17.41 -43.83 -0.12
C ALA A 22 16.70 -43.41 -1.43
N ALA A 23 17.10 -44.06 -2.52
CA ALA A 23 16.20 -44.35 -3.64
C ALA A 23 15.08 -45.29 -3.15
N LEU A 24 13.88 -44.76 -2.95
CA LEU A 24 12.65 -45.53 -2.76
C LEU A 24 12.19 -46.06 -4.13
N THR A 25 12.66 -47.22 -4.53
CA THR A 25 11.99 -48.06 -5.52
C THR A 25 10.86 -48.82 -4.81
N GLY A 26 9.63 -48.35 -4.96
CA GLY A 26 8.44 -49.03 -4.47
C GLY A 26 7.24 -48.63 -5.31
N ALA A 27 6.65 -49.60 -6.00
CA ALA A 27 5.51 -49.43 -6.88
C ALA A 27 4.31 -48.81 -6.15
N GLY A 28 3.70 -47.80 -6.78
CA GLY A 28 2.33 -47.37 -6.57
C GLY A 28 1.99 -46.80 -5.18
N ILE A 29 2.02 -45.47 -5.05
CA ILE A 29 0.79 -44.71 -4.79
C ILE A 29 0.89 -43.42 -5.61
N LEU A 30 -0.13 -43.17 -6.43
CA LEU A 30 -0.47 -41.85 -6.97
C LEU A 30 -0.83 -40.91 -5.82
N LEU A 31 0.16 -40.49 -5.03
CA LEU A 31 0.01 -39.30 -4.20
C LEU A 31 0.40 -38.13 -5.08
N LEU A 32 -0.54 -37.72 -5.96
CA LEU A 32 -0.65 -36.32 -6.35
C LEU A 32 -0.76 -35.56 -5.02
N GLY A 33 0.40 -35.16 -4.49
CA GLY A 33 0.48 -34.06 -3.58
C GLY A 33 -0.03 -32.88 -4.37
N SER A 34 -1.33 -32.61 -4.27
CA SER A 34 -1.88 -31.31 -4.59
C SER A 34 -1.02 -30.34 -3.82
N SER A 35 -0.05 -29.72 -4.51
CA SER A 35 0.56 -28.50 -4.07
C SER A 35 -0.63 -27.58 -3.87
N LYS A 36 -1.07 -27.50 -2.61
CA LYS A 36 -2.04 -26.54 -2.16
C LYS A 36 -1.33 -25.23 -2.40
N SER A 37 -1.55 -24.67 -3.58
CA SER A 37 -1.33 -23.28 -3.89
C SER A 37 -2.02 -22.57 -2.75
N SER A 38 -1.23 -22.16 -1.74
CA SER A 38 -1.66 -21.16 -0.79
C SER A 38 -1.94 -19.96 -1.68
N SER A 39 -3.21 -19.82 -2.08
CA SER A 39 -3.72 -18.57 -2.59
C SER A 39 -3.34 -17.57 -1.51
N PHE A 40 -2.27 -16.81 -1.72
CA PHE A 40 -2.05 -15.60 -0.96
C PHE A 40 -3.26 -14.75 -1.28
N SER A 41 -4.29 -14.81 -0.43
CA SER A 41 -5.47 -14.00 -0.61
C SER A 41 -5.03 -12.59 -0.30
N ASN A 42 -4.82 -11.78 -1.33
CA ASN A 42 -4.55 -10.37 -1.12
C ASN A 42 -5.75 -9.78 -0.35
N GLY A 43 -5.51 -9.34 0.88
CA GLY A 43 -6.51 -8.62 1.66
C GLY A 43 -6.95 -7.35 0.93
N ALA A 44 -8.18 -6.91 1.20
CA ALA A 44 -8.59 -5.58 0.76
C ALA A 44 -7.93 -4.53 1.67
N PRO A 45 -7.28 -3.49 1.12
CA PRO A 45 -6.69 -2.44 1.93
C PRO A 45 -7.79 -1.68 2.68
N GLN A 46 -7.45 -1.13 3.84
CA GLN A 46 -8.33 -0.31 4.67
C GLN A 46 -7.82 1.13 4.70
N VAL A 47 -8.72 2.10 4.70
CA VAL A 47 -8.39 3.53 4.78
C VAL A 47 -9.06 4.15 6.00
N THR A 48 -8.31 4.96 6.76
CA THR A 48 -8.85 5.76 7.85
C THR A 48 -8.43 7.20 7.67
N ILE A 49 -9.39 8.12 7.77
CA ILE A 49 -9.14 9.56 7.70
C ILE A 49 -8.72 10.01 9.11
N SER A 50 -7.51 10.52 9.25
CA SER A 50 -6.92 10.88 10.54
C SER A 50 -7.25 12.31 10.97
N ASN A 51 -7.47 13.21 10.00
CA ASN A 51 -7.73 14.60 10.28
C ASN A 51 -8.63 15.19 9.19
N LEU A 52 -9.91 15.38 9.51
CA LEU A 52 -10.75 16.33 8.80
C LEU A 52 -10.84 17.54 9.71
N SER A 53 -10.59 18.74 9.19
CA SER A 53 -10.83 20.01 9.88
C SER A 53 -12.34 20.16 10.14
N ALA A 54 -12.88 19.37 11.08
CA ALA A 54 -14.30 19.04 11.19
C ALA A 54 -15.13 20.12 11.90
N SER A 55 -14.57 21.30 12.17
CA SER A 55 -15.23 22.32 12.99
C SER A 55 -15.46 23.66 12.30
N GLN A 56 -15.12 23.82 11.02
CA GLN A 56 -15.44 25.04 10.26
C GLN A 56 -15.98 24.70 8.88
N GLU A 57 -16.98 25.45 8.42
CA GLU A 57 -17.29 25.53 7.00
C GLU A 57 -16.08 26.16 6.32
N VAL A 58 -15.37 25.36 5.52
CA VAL A 58 -14.20 25.80 4.78
C VAL A 58 -14.57 25.85 3.31
N ASN A 59 -14.59 27.05 2.73
CA ASN A 59 -14.58 27.24 1.28
C ASN A 59 -13.16 27.60 0.85
N ASP A 60 -12.26 26.61 0.93
CA ASP A 60 -10.82 26.76 0.73
C ASP A 60 -10.18 25.40 0.40
N LEU A 61 -8.86 25.35 0.36
CA LEU A 61 -8.10 24.11 0.24
C LEU A 61 -8.28 23.22 1.47
N VAL A 62 -8.96 22.08 1.28
CA VAL A 62 -9.26 21.11 2.34
C VAL A 62 -8.16 20.06 2.39
N ARG A 63 -7.44 19.99 3.51
CA ARG A 63 -6.46 18.91 3.77
C ARG A 63 -7.19 17.67 4.28
N ILE A 64 -6.96 16.56 3.61
CA ILE A 64 -7.46 15.23 3.99
C ILE A 64 -6.24 14.38 4.28
N GLU A 65 -5.90 14.25 5.57
CA GLU A 65 -4.87 13.33 6.03
C GLU A 65 -5.50 11.95 6.25
N TYR A 66 -4.87 10.91 5.73
CA TYR A 66 -5.38 9.54 5.86
C TYR A 66 -4.26 8.52 5.96
N LYS A 67 -4.60 7.34 6.48
CA LYS A 67 -3.72 6.18 6.56
C LYS A 67 -4.25 5.03 5.73
N ILE A 68 -3.36 4.39 4.97
CA ILE A 68 -3.64 3.14 4.24
C ILE A 68 -3.03 1.96 5.00
N PHE A 69 -3.86 1.00 5.36
CA PHE A 69 -3.49 -0.25 5.99
C PHE A 69 -3.65 -1.40 5.00
N ASP A 70 -2.61 -2.18 4.81
CA ASP A 70 -2.62 -3.36 3.94
C ASP A 70 -1.66 -4.41 4.51
N PRO A 71 -2.14 -5.61 4.90
CA PRO A 71 -1.28 -6.65 5.49
C PRO A 71 -0.12 -7.08 4.58
N GLU A 72 -0.30 -6.99 3.27
CA GLU A 72 0.65 -7.40 2.24
C GLU A 72 1.53 -6.24 1.73
N SER A 73 1.23 -5.00 2.12
CA SER A 73 1.94 -3.78 1.71
C SER A 73 1.96 -3.54 0.20
N HIS A 74 0.90 -3.93 -0.51
CA HIS A 74 0.77 -3.70 -1.94
C HIS A 74 0.47 -2.23 -2.27
N LEU A 75 0.73 -1.83 -3.51
CA LEU A 75 0.36 -0.50 -3.99
C LEU A 75 -1.17 -0.38 -4.11
N VAL A 76 -1.71 0.74 -3.65
CA VAL A 76 -3.15 1.00 -3.59
C VAL A 76 -3.54 2.15 -4.51
N ASN A 77 -4.71 2.04 -5.14
CA ASN A 77 -5.34 3.14 -5.87
C ASN A 77 -6.61 3.55 -5.11
N LEU A 78 -6.85 4.85 -5.01
CA LEU A 78 -7.98 5.43 -4.30
C LEU A 78 -8.82 6.31 -5.23
N SER A 79 -10.13 6.33 -4.99
CA SER A 79 -11.03 7.36 -5.49
C SER A 79 -11.44 8.21 -4.29
N ILE A 80 -11.25 9.53 -4.38
CA ILE A 80 -11.62 10.48 -3.33
C ILE A 80 -12.81 11.27 -3.85
N GLU A 81 -13.91 11.21 -3.12
CA GLU A 81 -15.20 11.76 -3.54
C GLU A 81 -15.83 12.60 -2.42
N TRP A 82 -16.67 13.56 -2.82
CA TRP A 82 -17.43 14.42 -1.92
C TRP A 82 -18.90 14.43 -2.33
N LYS A 83 -19.78 14.73 -1.37
CA LYS A 83 -21.19 14.98 -1.63
C LYS A 83 -21.75 15.98 -0.62
N THR A 84 -22.82 16.67 -1.01
CA THR A 84 -23.68 17.37 -0.04
C THR A 84 -24.61 16.36 0.64
N ALA A 85 -25.25 16.77 1.74
CA ALA A 85 -26.11 15.88 2.55
C ALA A 85 -27.13 15.07 1.72
N ASN A 86 -27.69 15.68 0.67
CA ASN A 86 -28.70 15.07 -0.21
C ASN A 86 -28.23 14.95 -1.67
N GLY A 87 -26.93 15.09 -1.94
CA GLY A 87 -26.35 15.06 -3.28
C GLY A 87 -25.80 13.69 -3.70
N ASN A 88 -25.43 13.59 -4.98
CA ASN A 88 -24.64 12.48 -5.50
C ASN A 88 -23.18 12.61 -5.08
N TRP A 89 -22.44 11.50 -5.11
CA TRP A 89 -20.98 11.52 -5.01
C TRP A 89 -20.37 12.17 -6.26
N ASN A 90 -19.43 13.06 -6.04
CA ASN A 90 -18.66 13.76 -7.07
C ASN A 90 -17.17 13.53 -6.79
N PRO A 91 -16.32 13.40 -7.81
CA PRO A 91 -14.88 13.31 -7.62
C PRO A 91 -14.34 14.60 -6.97
N ALA A 92 -13.42 14.45 -6.02
CA ALA A 92 -12.72 15.57 -5.41
C ALA A 92 -11.59 16.06 -6.32
N SER A 93 -11.54 17.36 -6.57
CA SER A 93 -10.52 17.99 -7.40
C SER A 93 -9.20 18.11 -6.63
N MET A 94 -8.20 17.30 -6.97
CA MET A 94 -6.88 17.40 -6.35
C MET A 94 -6.24 18.78 -6.64
N LEU A 95 -5.66 19.41 -5.63
CA LEU A 95 -4.83 20.59 -5.83
C LEU A 95 -3.59 20.22 -6.66
N VAL A 96 -3.34 21.00 -7.72
CA VAL A 96 -2.12 20.91 -8.52
C VAL A 96 -1.12 21.96 -8.02
N GLY A 97 0.05 21.52 -7.55
CA GLY A 97 1.11 22.39 -7.05
C GLY A 97 1.36 22.25 -5.54
N THR A 98 2.01 23.26 -4.96
CA THR A 98 2.41 23.27 -3.55
C THR A 98 1.71 24.39 -2.81
N VAL A 99 1.12 24.09 -1.65
CA VAL A 99 0.53 25.08 -0.73
C VAL A 99 1.17 24.93 0.64
N ALA A 100 1.65 26.03 1.22
CA ALA A 100 2.31 26.03 2.54
C ALA A 100 3.45 25.00 2.68
N GLY A 101 4.13 24.65 1.57
CA GLY A 101 5.20 23.65 1.55
C GLY A 101 4.73 22.19 1.41
N GLU A 102 3.42 21.97 1.28
CA GLU A 102 2.81 20.64 1.14
C GLU A 102 2.27 20.41 -0.27
N THR A 103 2.25 19.16 -0.69
CA THR A 103 1.69 18.70 -1.96
C THR A 103 0.79 17.51 -1.71
N SER A 104 -0.26 17.35 -2.52
CA SER A 104 -1.07 16.13 -2.52
C SER A 104 -0.22 14.93 -2.96
N ASP A 105 -0.38 13.81 -2.27
CA ASP A 105 -0.01 12.51 -2.81
C ASP A 105 -0.88 12.17 -4.02
N SER A 106 -0.34 11.33 -4.90
CA SER A 106 -1.10 10.75 -6.01
C SER A 106 -2.31 9.97 -5.48
N THR A 107 -3.32 9.71 -6.30
CA THR A 107 -4.40 8.77 -5.98
C THR A 107 -4.12 7.35 -6.48
N THR A 108 -2.98 7.14 -7.13
CA THR A 108 -2.57 5.87 -7.72
C THR A 108 -1.17 5.48 -7.30
N GLY A 109 -0.93 4.16 -7.16
CA GLY A 109 0.37 3.64 -6.78
C GLY A 109 0.80 4.03 -5.37
N LEU A 110 -0.15 4.24 -4.45
CA LEU A 110 0.12 4.66 -3.09
C LEU A 110 0.73 3.51 -2.29
N SER A 111 1.83 3.78 -1.60
CA SER A 111 2.43 2.81 -0.68
C SER A 111 1.51 2.55 0.51
N SER A 112 1.46 1.31 0.98
CA SER A 112 0.69 0.90 2.17
C SER A 112 1.58 0.18 3.16
N SER A 113 1.07 -0.15 4.35
CA SER A 113 1.75 -1.04 5.30
C SER A 113 0.77 -1.69 6.28
N PRO A 114 1.16 -2.76 6.99
CA PRO A 114 0.27 -3.40 7.96
C PRO A 114 -0.01 -2.51 9.18
N THR A 115 0.90 -1.56 9.47
CA THR A 115 0.79 -0.60 10.57
C THR A 115 0.16 0.73 10.17
N GLY A 116 -0.21 0.89 8.90
CA GLY A 116 -0.71 2.14 8.34
C GLY A 116 0.40 3.01 7.78
N LYS A 117 0.20 3.52 6.56
CA LYS A 117 1.08 4.51 5.93
C LYS A 117 0.32 5.82 5.78
N ASP A 118 0.89 6.91 6.29
CA ASP A 118 0.33 8.26 6.18
C ASP A 118 0.43 8.80 4.75
N HIS A 119 -0.63 9.47 4.33
CA HIS A 119 -0.77 10.19 3.06
C HIS A 119 -1.58 11.48 3.26
N LEU A 120 -1.39 12.42 2.34
CA LEU A 120 -2.09 13.70 2.30
C LEU A 120 -2.75 13.89 0.94
N PHE A 121 -4.04 14.21 0.94
CA PHE A 121 -4.73 14.72 -0.24
C PHE A 121 -5.24 16.13 0.04
N ILE A 122 -4.81 17.10 -0.77
CA ILE A 122 -5.30 18.47 -0.68
C ILE A 122 -6.38 18.65 -1.74
N TRP A 123 -7.62 18.75 -1.30
CA TRP A 123 -8.78 18.99 -2.14
C TRP A 123 -8.93 20.49 -2.40
N ASN A 124 -8.97 20.89 -3.66
CA ASN A 124 -9.44 22.21 -4.06
C ASN A 124 -10.98 22.20 -4.13
N SER A 125 -11.63 22.75 -3.10
CA SER A 125 -13.09 22.81 -3.02
C SER A 125 -13.70 24.02 -3.74
N PHE A 126 -12.88 24.88 -4.37
CA PHE A 126 -13.40 25.97 -5.19
C PHE A 126 -14.00 25.40 -6.49
N PRO A 127 -15.20 25.87 -6.89
CA PRO A 127 -15.84 25.46 -8.14
C PRO A 127 -15.11 25.99 -9.38
#